data_AF-A0A968PEP9-F1
#
_entry.id   AF-A0A968PEP9-F1
#
_cell.length_a   1.000
_cell.length_b   1.000
_cell.length_c   1.000
_cell.angle_alpha   90.00
_cell.angle_beta   90.00
_cell.angle_gamma   90.00
#
_symmetry.space_group_name_H-M   'P 1'
#
loop_
_entity.id
_entity.type
_entity.pdbx_description
1 polymer ?
#
loop_
_entity_poly.entity_id
_entity_poly.type
_entity_poly.pdbx_seq_one_letter_code
_entity_poly.pdbx_strand_id
1 'polypeptide(L)'
;MLPCCKNPEYALEHLELSITADGHETPILTLATYEALGDATRTGLQVALARRADNALAALTPQQQAIARRVLLRLIQFGEGHVDTRRQQPVAALVAATDDQERFEATLHYLAEQRLLVLSSAQGASNGQWAAVADLAHEVLINCWPTLQQWVAARREAEQTRRHLASKVQEWILLGREQGGLLDAAELPEAERWLHSPDAAALGYDADLLALVQSSRAALDAHIRDARSYRPPPATTRYVVECGADASTGGRCTCRSIWSGGTLQPRPR
;
A
#
# COMPACT_ATOMS: atom_id res chain seq x y z
N MET A 1 -57.71 -62.60 -44.22
CA MET A 1 -57.81 -61.16 -43.87
C MET A 1 -56.41 -60.61 -43.70
N LEU A 2 -56.19 -59.39 -44.20
CA LEU A 2 -55.01 -58.51 -44.05
C LEU A 2 -55.56 -57.11 -43.72
N PRO A 3 -54.77 -56.10 -43.27
CA PRO A 3 -53.30 -56.04 -43.12
C PRO A 3 -52.91 -56.13 -41.61
N CYS A 4 -51.97 -55.41 -40.94
CA CYS A 4 -51.16 -54.23 -41.29
C CYS A 4 -49.91 -53.98 -40.41
N CYS A 5 -49.15 -52.99 -40.84
CA CYS A 5 -48.08 -52.14 -40.25
C CYS A 5 -48.03 -51.90 -38.72
N LYS A 6 -46.91 -51.47 -38.11
CA LYS A 6 -45.49 -51.26 -38.55
C LYS A 6 -44.55 -51.09 -37.32
N ASN A 7 -43.24 -51.10 -37.53
CA ASN A 7 -42.21 -50.72 -36.54
C ASN A 7 -42.33 -49.26 -36.05
N PRO A 8 -41.82 -48.98 -34.83
CA PRO A 8 -41.14 -47.74 -34.49
C PRO A 8 -39.62 -47.97 -34.36
N GLU A 9 -38.83 -47.40 -35.27
CA GLU A 9 -37.41 -47.12 -35.00
C GLU A 9 -37.33 -45.84 -34.17
N TYR A 10 -36.40 -45.78 -33.21
CA TYR A 10 -36.18 -44.55 -32.42
C TYR A 10 -35.36 -43.54 -33.23
N ALA A 11 -36.04 -42.52 -33.75
CA ALA A 11 -35.42 -41.45 -34.54
C ALA A 11 -34.48 -40.58 -33.69
N LEU A 12 -33.31 -40.26 -34.23
CA LEU A 12 -32.35 -39.29 -33.66
C LEU A 12 -32.55 -37.92 -34.33
N GLU A 13 -33.69 -37.28 -34.04
CA GLU A 13 -34.00 -35.91 -34.48
C GLU A 13 -34.36 -35.01 -33.29
N HIS A 14 -34.41 -33.69 -33.55
CA HIS A 14 -34.64 -32.60 -32.58
C HIS A 14 -33.49 -32.32 -31.59
N LEU A 15 -32.41 -31.75 -32.12
CA LEU A 15 -31.75 -30.61 -31.47
C LEU A 15 -31.72 -29.44 -32.46
N GLU A 16 -32.85 -28.73 -32.55
CA GLU A 16 -33.00 -27.59 -33.45
C GLU A 16 -32.14 -26.42 -32.97
N LEU A 17 -31.13 -26.03 -33.75
CA LEU A 17 -30.41 -24.78 -33.54
C LEU A 17 -31.34 -23.61 -33.91
N SER A 18 -31.97 -23.02 -32.91
CA SER A 18 -32.64 -21.71 -33.02
C SER A 18 -31.59 -20.60 -33.14
N ILE A 19 -31.03 -20.44 -34.34
CA ILE A 19 -30.12 -19.34 -34.67
C ILE A 19 -30.89 -18.02 -34.50
N THR A 20 -30.63 -17.32 -33.40
CA THR A 20 -31.13 -15.96 -33.18
C THR A 20 -30.54 -15.02 -34.23
N ALA A 21 -31.40 -14.27 -34.91
CA ALA A 21 -31.03 -13.49 -36.09
C ALA A 21 -30.29 -12.16 -35.77
N ASP A 22 -29.14 -12.26 -35.12
CA ASP A 22 -28.13 -11.22 -35.01
C ASP A 22 -26.76 -11.83 -35.34
N GLY A 23 -25.94 -11.11 -36.12
CA GLY A 23 -24.68 -11.61 -36.71
C GLY A 23 -23.51 -11.82 -35.74
N HIS A 24 -23.77 -12.07 -34.47
CA HIS A 24 -22.76 -12.49 -33.49
C HIS A 24 -22.74 -14.01 -33.39
N GLU A 25 -21.79 -14.64 -34.09
CA GLU A 25 -21.34 -15.98 -33.73
C GLU A 25 -20.82 -15.94 -32.29
N THR A 26 -21.60 -16.47 -31.34
CA THR A 26 -21.10 -16.63 -29.97
C THR A 26 -20.02 -17.71 -29.99
N PRO A 27 -18.77 -17.42 -29.57
CA PRO A 27 -17.67 -18.35 -29.74
C PRO A 27 -17.86 -19.57 -28.83
N ILE A 28 -18.36 -20.67 -29.40
CA ILE A 28 -18.68 -21.91 -28.68
C ILE A 28 -17.38 -22.59 -28.21
N LEU A 29 -16.99 -22.33 -26.96
CA LEU A 29 -15.88 -23.03 -26.33
C LEU A 29 -16.36 -24.41 -25.84
N THR A 30 -15.91 -25.48 -26.49
CA THR A 30 -16.26 -26.85 -26.05
C THR A 30 -15.63 -27.16 -24.69
N LEU A 31 -16.26 -28.03 -23.89
CA LEU A 31 -15.72 -28.44 -22.59
C LEU A 31 -14.30 -29.01 -22.71
N ALA A 32 -14.06 -29.87 -23.71
CA ALA A 32 -12.73 -30.43 -23.96
C ALA A 32 -11.69 -29.35 -24.33
N THR A 33 -12.08 -28.32 -25.09
CA THR A 33 -11.20 -27.17 -25.38
C THR A 33 -10.94 -26.34 -24.12
N TYR A 34 -11.94 -26.15 -23.27
CA TYR A 34 -11.81 -25.44 -21.99
C TYR A 34 -10.90 -26.19 -21.00
N GLU A 35 -11.04 -27.51 -20.89
CA GLU A 35 -10.18 -28.35 -20.04
C GLU A 35 -8.74 -28.38 -20.57
N ALA A 36 -8.55 -28.49 -21.89
CA ALA A 36 -7.23 -28.42 -22.54
C ALA A 36 -6.58 -27.03 -22.51
N LEU A 37 -7.29 -25.98 -22.08
CA LEU A 37 -6.70 -24.67 -21.78
C LEU A 37 -6.12 -24.58 -20.36
N GLY A 38 -6.43 -25.53 -19.47
CA GLY A 38 -5.86 -25.60 -18.13
C GLY A 38 -4.41 -26.08 -18.10
N ASP A 39 -3.81 -26.09 -16.92
CA ASP A 39 -2.54 -26.75 -16.64
C ASP A 39 -2.61 -27.55 -15.32
N ALA A 40 -1.50 -28.17 -14.91
CA ALA A 40 -1.43 -29.00 -13.70
C ALA A 40 -1.78 -28.27 -12.38
N THR A 41 -1.94 -26.94 -12.41
CA THR A 41 -2.23 -26.08 -11.25
C THR A 41 -3.41 -25.13 -11.44
N ARG A 42 -3.90 -24.93 -12.68
CA ARG A 42 -4.90 -23.90 -13.02
C ARG A 42 -5.97 -24.40 -13.97
N THR A 43 -7.21 -23.98 -13.75
CA THR A 43 -8.35 -24.26 -14.65
C THR A 43 -8.27 -23.48 -15.97
N GLY A 44 -9.01 -23.90 -17.00
CA GLY A 44 -9.10 -23.18 -18.27
C GLY A 44 -9.49 -21.71 -18.13
N LEU A 45 -10.42 -21.38 -17.21
CA LEU A 45 -10.81 -20.00 -16.91
C LEU A 45 -9.65 -19.22 -16.27
N GLN A 46 -8.90 -19.82 -15.35
CA GLN A 46 -7.75 -19.21 -14.71
C GLN A 46 -6.61 -18.90 -15.71
N VAL A 47 -6.35 -19.81 -16.66
CA VAL A 47 -5.37 -19.58 -17.74
C VAL A 47 -5.87 -18.54 -18.73
N ALA A 48 -7.16 -18.55 -19.11
CA ALA A 48 -7.75 -17.55 -19.99
C ALA A 48 -7.74 -16.14 -19.35
N LEU A 49 -8.04 -16.04 -18.06
CA LEU A 49 -8.00 -14.78 -17.31
C LEU A 49 -6.57 -14.24 -17.19
N ALA A 50 -5.59 -15.10 -16.91
CA ALA A 50 -4.17 -14.71 -16.92
C ALA A 50 -3.72 -14.20 -18.30
N ARG A 51 -4.04 -14.93 -19.39
CA ARG A 51 -3.74 -14.51 -20.77
C ARG A 51 -4.40 -13.17 -21.13
N ARG A 52 -5.65 -12.92 -20.67
CA ARG A 52 -6.30 -11.61 -20.84
C ARG A 52 -5.54 -10.49 -20.12
N ALA A 53 -5.05 -10.75 -18.91
CA ALA A 53 -4.30 -9.78 -18.13
C ALA A 53 -2.91 -9.49 -18.71
N ASP A 54 -2.20 -10.52 -19.18
CA ASP A 54 -0.93 -10.37 -19.92
C ASP A 54 -1.12 -9.58 -21.23
N ASN A 55 -2.16 -9.89 -22.02
CA ASN A 55 -2.48 -9.17 -23.24
C ASN A 55 -2.85 -7.70 -22.98
N ALA A 56 -3.57 -7.41 -21.90
CA ALA A 56 -3.90 -6.04 -21.49
C ALA A 56 -2.64 -5.24 -21.11
N LEU A 57 -1.69 -5.84 -20.37
CA LEU A 57 -0.40 -5.20 -20.13
C LEU A 57 0.41 -4.99 -21.41
N ALA A 58 0.44 -5.99 -22.30
CA ALA A 58 1.20 -5.93 -23.55
C ALA A 58 0.74 -4.81 -24.50
N ALA A 59 -0.52 -4.38 -24.42
CA ALA A 59 -1.07 -3.26 -25.18
C ALA A 59 -0.72 -1.87 -24.61
N LEU A 60 -0.24 -1.78 -23.36
CA LEU A 60 0.15 -0.53 -22.72
C LEU A 60 1.60 -0.12 -23.10
N THR A 61 1.86 1.18 -23.19
CA THR A 61 3.24 1.69 -23.33
C THR A 61 4.09 1.38 -22.09
N PRO A 62 5.44 1.31 -22.19
CA PRO A 62 6.30 0.95 -21.04
C PRO A 62 6.08 1.82 -19.78
N GLN A 63 5.77 3.10 -19.95
CA GLN A 63 5.46 4.01 -18.85
C GLN A 63 4.09 3.69 -18.21
N GLN A 64 3.08 3.34 -19.02
CA GLN A 64 1.78 2.89 -18.51
C GLN A 64 1.87 1.49 -17.88
N GLN A 65 2.72 0.59 -18.39
CA GLN A 65 3.01 -0.70 -17.76
C GLN A 65 3.62 -0.53 -16.37
N ALA A 66 4.52 0.45 -16.18
CA ALA A 66 5.07 0.78 -14.86
C ALA A 66 3.98 1.29 -13.89
N ILE A 67 3.10 2.19 -14.35
CA ILE A 67 1.94 2.66 -13.58
C ILE A 67 1.01 1.49 -13.22
N ALA A 68 0.63 0.67 -14.20
CA ALA A 68 -0.25 -0.49 -14.02
C ALA A 68 0.33 -1.49 -13.01
N ARG A 69 1.62 -1.81 -13.13
CA ARG A 69 2.34 -2.68 -12.19
C ARG A 69 2.30 -2.14 -10.76
N ARG A 70 2.55 -0.84 -10.57
CA ARG A 70 2.51 -0.20 -9.27
C ARG A 70 1.11 -0.20 -8.67
N VAL A 71 0.09 0.13 -9.46
CA VAL A 71 -1.33 0.11 -9.05
C VAL A 71 -1.75 -1.29 -8.62
N LEU A 72 -1.46 -2.31 -9.43
CA LEU A 72 -1.79 -3.71 -9.12
C LEU A 72 -1.11 -4.19 -7.83
N LEU A 73 0.15 -3.83 -7.59
CA LEU A 73 0.86 -4.17 -6.35
C LEU A 73 0.29 -3.44 -5.12
N ARG A 74 -0.09 -2.16 -5.23
CA ARG A 74 -0.72 -1.40 -4.13
C ARG A 74 -2.12 -1.89 -3.75
N LEU A 75 -2.81 -2.58 -4.68
CA LEU A 75 -4.13 -3.20 -4.46
C LEU A 75 -4.06 -4.65 -3.94
N ILE A 76 -2.88 -5.15 -3.56
CA ILE A 76 -2.70 -6.45 -2.92
C ILE A 76 -2.39 -6.25 -1.43
N GLN A 77 -3.10 -6.95 -0.56
CA GLN A 77 -2.74 -7.14 0.83
C GLN A 77 -1.84 -8.37 0.96
N PHE A 78 -0.55 -8.10 1.10
CA PHE A 78 0.46 -9.12 1.34
C PHE A 78 0.21 -9.77 2.71
N GLY A 79 0.07 -11.10 2.74
CA GLY A 79 -0.13 -11.87 3.96
C GLY A 79 1.20 -12.20 4.65
N GLU A 80 1.29 -12.04 5.96
CA GLU A 80 2.47 -12.41 6.76
C GLU A 80 2.44 -13.93 7.04
N GLY A 81 2.76 -14.73 6.03
CA GLY A 81 2.61 -16.19 6.06
C GLY A 81 1.18 -16.69 5.74
N HIS A 82 0.35 -15.83 5.17
CA HIS A 82 -1.01 -16.14 4.71
C HIS A 82 -1.16 -15.86 3.22
N VAL A 83 -2.24 -16.38 2.61
CA VAL A 83 -2.58 -16.10 1.20
C VAL A 83 -2.75 -14.61 1.01
N ASP A 84 -2.15 -14.06 -0.05
CA ASP A 84 -2.28 -12.64 -0.38
C ASP A 84 -3.70 -12.34 -0.89
N THR A 85 -4.36 -11.35 -0.29
CA THR A 85 -5.75 -10.97 -0.59
C THR A 85 -5.82 -9.63 -1.31
N ARG A 86 -6.98 -9.24 -1.83
CA ARG A 86 -7.18 -7.92 -2.44
C ARG A 86 -7.40 -6.81 -1.40
N ARG A 87 -6.95 -5.59 -1.72
CA ARG A 87 -7.08 -4.39 -0.90
C ARG A 87 -7.68 -3.25 -1.70
N GLN A 88 -8.75 -2.66 -1.18
CA GLN A 88 -9.32 -1.42 -1.73
C GLN A 88 -8.48 -0.20 -1.33
N GLN A 89 -8.21 0.72 -2.26
CA GLN A 89 -7.51 1.98 -2.01
C GLN A 89 -8.16 3.15 -2.76
N PRO A 90 -8.23 4.36 -2.17
CA PRO A 90 -8.66 5.55 -2.91
C PRO A 90 -7.66 5.86 -4.02
N VAL A 91 -8.14 6.32 -5.18
CA VAL A 91 -7.31 6.62 -6.36
C VAL A 91 -6.18 7.60 -6.05
N ALA A 92 -6.43 8.59 -5.17
CA ALA A 92 -5.40 9.50 -4.66
C ALA A 92 -4.18 8.78 -4.04
N ALA A 93 -4.38 7.68 -3.31
CA ALA A 93 -3.31 6.91 -2.68
C ALA A 93 -2.62 5.91 -3.64
N LEU A 94 -2.98 5.90 -4.92
CA LEU A 94 -2.36 5.07 -5.96
C LEU A 94 -1.39 5.84 -6.87
N VAL A 95 -1.50 7.17 -6.88
CA VAL A 95 -0.52 8.07 -7.50
C VAL A 95 0.82 8.00 -6.74
N ALA A 96 1.91 8.21 -7.46
CA ALA A 96 3.24 8.46 -6.94
C ALA A 96 3.71 9.85 -7.38
N ALA A 97 4.59 10.48 -6.59
CA ALA A 97 5.08 11.85 -6.85
C ALA A 97 5.84 12.05 -8.19
N THR A 98 6.07 10.99 -8.97
CA THR A 98 6.75 10.98 -10.27
C THR A 98 5.81 10.76 -11.46
N ASP A 99 4.49 10.66 -11.24
CA ASP A 99 3.53 10.36 -12.30
C ASP A 99 3.11 11.57 -13.13
N ASP A 100 2.85 11.30 -14.41
CA ASP A 100 2.10 12.16 -15.31
C ASP A 100 0.60 11.86 -15.13
N GLN A 101 -0.18 12.88 -14.75
CA GLN A 101 -1.56 12.70 -14.28
C GLN A 101 -2.51 12.17 -15.36
N GLU A 102 -2.47 12.73 -16.57
CA GLU A 102 -3.34 12.30 -17.67
C GLU A 102 -3.04 10.84 -18.05
N ARG A 103 -1.76 10.46 -18.01
CA ARG A 103 -1.29 9.10 -18.26
C ARG A 103 -1.70 8.13 -17.16
N PHE A 104 -1.70 8.58 -15.90
CA PHE A 104 -2.16 7.78 -14.76
C PHE A 104 -3.66 7.50 -14.86
N GLU A 105 -4.49 8.52 -15.12
CA GLU A 105 -5.93 8.37 -15.29
C GLU A 105 -6.29 7.49 -16.50
N ALA A 106 -5.64 7.72 -17.65
CA ALA A 106 -5.83 6.87 -18.84
C ALA A 106 -5.44 5.41 -18.58
N THR A 107 -4.39 5.15 -17.79
CA THR A 107 -4.00 3.79 -17.40
C THR A 107 -5.04 3.14 -16.49
N LEU A 108 -5.57 3.87 -15.49
CA LEU A 108 -6.63 3.36 -14.62
C LEU A 108 -7.91 3.05 -15.39
N HIS A 109 -8.33 3.92 -16.31
CA HIS A 109 -9.52 3.71 -17.13
C HIS A 109 -9.39 2.45 -18.00
N TYR A 110 -8.26 2.30 -18.69
CA TYR A 110 -7.98 1.11 -19.50
C TYR A 110 -7.95 -0.19 -18.67
N LEU A 111 -7.35 -0.18 -17.48
CA LEU A 111 -7.35 -1.36 -16.60
C LEU A 111 -8.75 -1.73 -16.08
N ALA A 112 -9.65 -0.75 -15.93
CA ALA A 112 -11.06 -0.98 -15.60
C ALA A 112 -11.86 -1.51 -16.82
N GLU A 113 -11.68 -0.94 -18.02
CA GLU A 113 -12.22 -1.47 -19.29
C GLU A 113 -11.83 -2.93 -19.52
N GLN A 114 -10.56 -3.27 -19.25
CA GLN A 114 -10.07 -4.64 -19.39
C GLN A 114 -10.57 -5.58 -18.28
N ARG A 115 -11.30 -5.09 -17.28
CA ARG A 115 -11.79 -5.82 -16.10
C ARG A 115 -10.67 -6.44 -15.25
N LEU A 116 -9.54 -5.72 -15.13
CA LEU A 116 -8.51 -6.02 -14.14
C LEU A 116 -8.79 -5.28 -12.84
N LEU A 117 -9.31 -4.05 -12.95
CA LEU A 117 -9.72 -3.22 -11.82
C LEU A 117 -11.23 -2.96 -11.81
N VAL A 118 -11.75 -2.61 -10.64
CA VAL A 118 -13.06 -1.98 -10.46
C VAL A 118 -12.84 -0.62 -9.81
N LEU A 119 -13.54 0.39 -10.32
CA LEU A 119 -13.59 1.74 -9.73
C LEU A 119 -15.00 1.98 -9.19
N SER A 120 -15.13 2.20 -7.89
CA SER A 120 -16.38 2.55 -7.21
C SER A 120 -16.29 3.96 -6.64
N SER A 121 -17.38 4.72 -6.58
CA SER A 121 -17.38 6.03 -5.92
C SER A 121 -17.31 5.88 -4.39
N ALA A 122 -16.42 6.62 -3.72
CA ALA A 122 -16.44 6.73 -2.27
C ALA A 122 -17.73 7.45 -1.83
N GLN A 123 -18.47 6.86 -0.90
CA GLN A 123 -19.66 7.50 -0.34
C GLN A 123 -19.26 8.76 0.46
N GLY A 124 -19.94 9.87 0.19
CA GLY A 124 -19.72 11.14 0.88
C GLY A 124 -18.61 12.04 0.31
N ALA A 125 -17.85 11.60 -0.68
CA ALA A 125 -16.83 12.42 -1.33
C ALA A 125 -17.43 13.30 -2.45
N SER A 126 -17.04 14.58 -2.50
CA SER A 126 -17.55 15.55 -3.49
C SER A 126 -17.07 15.23 -4.91
N ASN A 127 -18.02 15.20 -5.85
CA ASN A 127 -17.88 14.88 -7.28
C ASN A 127 -16.50 15.15 -7.91
N GLY A 128 -15.71 14.10 -8.15
CA GLY A 128 -14.47 14.15 -8.91
C GLY A 128 -13.86 12.75 -9.08
N GLN A 129 -13.09 12.52 -10.15
CA GLN A 129 -12.52 11.19 -10.49
C GLN A 129 -11.68 10.58 -9.33
N TRP A 130 -10.97 11.47 -8.61
CA TRP A 130 -10.15 11.18 -7.44
C TRP A 130 -10.90 10.63 -6.23
N ALA A 131 -12.21 10.83 -6.17
CA ALA A 131 -13.10 10.27 -5.14
C ALA A 131 -13.38 8.77 -5.36
N ALA A 132 -12.87 8.15 -6.44
CA ALA A 132 -13.02 6.73 -6.65
C ALA A 132 -12.14 5.91 -5.69
N VAL A 133 -12.67 4.78 -5.23
CA VAL A 133 -11.94 3.67 -4.63
C VAL A 133 -11.68 2.64 -5.72
N ALA A 134 -10.44 2.25 -5.88
CA ALA A 134 -10.02 1.17 -6.76
C ALA A 134 -9.90 -0.16 -6.00
N ASP A 135 -10.23 -1.24 -6.69
CA ASP A 135 -10.19 -2.62 -6.21
C ASP A 135 -9.71 -3.54 -7.35
N LEU A 136 -9.18 -4.72 -7.02
CA LEU A 136 -8.99 -5.79 -8.01
C LEU A 136 -10.35 -6.39 -8.36
N ALA A 137 -10.64 -6.48 -9.66
CA ALA A 137 -11.93 -6.98 -10.15
C ALA A 137 -12.21 -8.42 -9.70
N HIS A 138 -11.19 -9.27 -9.70
CA HIS A 138 -11.27 -10.67 -9.29
C HIS A 138 -10.02 -11.05 -8.47
N GLU A 139 -10.22 -11.47 -7.22
CA GLU A 139 -9.14 -11.95 -6.33
C GLU A 139 -8.39 -13.18 -6.90
N VAL A 140 -9.07 -13.94 -7.77
CA VAL A 140 -8.47 -15.04 -8.55
C VAL A 140 -7.24 -14.60 -9.33
N LEU A 141 -7.15 -13.33 -9.79
CA LEU A 141 -5.98 -12.79 -10.48
C LEU A 141 -4.68 -12.95 -9.68
N ILE A 142 -4.73 -12.75 -8.36
CA ILE A 142 -3.55 -12.88 -7.47
C ILE A 142 -3.01 -14.32 -7.50
N ASN A 143 -3.89 -15.31 -7.68
CA ASN A 143 -3.57 -16.72 -7.58
C ASN A 143 -3.39 -17.42 -8.95
N CYS A 144 -3.89 -16.86 -10.04
CA CYS A 144 -3.81 -17.48 -11.37
C CYS A 144 -2.83 -16.82 -12.36
N TRP A 145 -2.39 -15.59 -12.10
CA TRP A 145 -1.61 -14.79 -13.04
C TRP A 145 -0.11 -14.80 -12.69
N PRO A 146 0.76 -15.53 -13.43
CA PRO A 146 2.15 -15.76 -13.03
C PRO A 146 2.99 -14.48 -13.02
N THR A 147 2.71 -13.56 -13.95
CA THR A 147 3.34 -12.24 -14.04
C THR A 147 3.14 -11.44 -12.75
N LEU A 148 1.91 -11.41 -12.23
CA LEU A 148 1.59 -10.74 -10.97
C LEU A 148 2.20 -11.47 -9.76
N GLN A 149 2.14 -12.80 -9.72
CA GLN A 149 2.75 -13.60 -8.65
C GLN A 149 4.28 -13.40 -8.57
N GLN A 150 4.96 -13.34 -9.72
CA GLN A 150 6.39 -13.04 -9.77
C GLN A 150 6.69 -11.65 -9.20
N TRP A 151 5.86 -10.66 -9.48
CA TRP A 151 6.03 -9.31 -8.95
C TRP A 151 5.78 -9.23 -7.44
N VAL A 152 4.75 -9.92 -6.94
CA VAL A 152 4.43 -10.03 -5.50
C VAL A 152 5.57 -10.72 -4.76
N ALA A 153 6.02 -11.88 -5.24
CA ALA A 153 7.15 -12.62 -4.65
C ALA A 153 8.43 -11.78 -4.60
N ALA A 154 8.74 -11.06 -5.69
CA ALA A 154 9.95 -10.24 -5.78
C ALA A 154 9.89 -8.89 -5.03
N ARG A 155 8.77 -8.52 -4.40
CA ARG A 155 8.59 -7.20 -3.74
C ARG A 155 7.96 -7.25 -2.34
N ARG A 156 7.73 -8.44 -1.78
CA ARG A 156 7.10 -8.63 -0.46
C ARG A 156 7.79 -7.81 0.65
N GLU A 157 9.10 -7.90 0.76
CA GLU A 157 9.89 -7.16 1.76
C GLU A 157 9.83 -5.64 1.53
N ALA A 158 10.06 -5.19 0.28
CA ALA A 158 10.07 -3.75 -0.05
C ALA A 158 8.70 -3.07 0.14
N GLU A 159 7.60 -3.80 -0.07
CA GLU A 159 6.25 -3.33 0.22
C GLU A 159 5.93 -3.35 1.73
N GLN A 160 6.49 -4.29 2.50
CA GLN A 160 6.41 -4.27 3.96
C GLN A 160 7.14 -3.04 4.54
N THR A 161 8.35 -2.73 4.03
CA THR A 161 9.06 -1.48 4.35
C THR A 161 8.25 -0.25 3.97
N ARG A 162 7.67 -0.21 2.76
CA ARG A 162 6.80 0.91 2.34
C ARG A 162 5.59 1.08 3.26
N ARG A 163 4.98 -0.01 3.73
CA ARG A 163 3.84 0.02 4.68
C ARG A 163 4.24 0.59 6.03
N HIS A 164 5.41 0.19 6.54
CA HIS A 164 5.94 0.75 7.79
C HIS A 164 6.17 2.27 7.66
N LEU A 165 6.85 2.70 6.60
CA LEU A 165 7.09 4.12 6.32
C LEU A 165 5.79 4.91 6.11
N ALA A 166 4.80 4.34 5.41
CA ALA A 166 3.48 4.96 5.24
C ALA A 166 2.73 5.08 6.59
N SER A 167 2.88 4.11 7.51
CA SER A 167 2.31 4.20 8.85
C SER A 167 2.96 5.32 9.67
N LYS A 168 4.29 5.48 9.60
CA LYS A 168 5.03 6.59 10.22
C LYS A 168 4.58 7.94 9.68
N VAL A 169 4.32 8.06 8.37
CA VAL A 169 3.74 9.27 7.77
C VAL A 169 2.35 9.59 8.33
N GLN A 170 1.47 8.59 8.48
CA GLN A 170 0.15 8.83 9.08
C GLN A 170 0.25 9.24 10.56
N GLU A 171 1.14 8.62 11.34
CA GLU A 171 1.42 9.00 12.73
C GLU A 171 1.94 10.45 12.83
N TRP A 172 2.90 10.83 11.99
CA TRP A 172 3.44 12.20 11.89
C TRP A 172 2.36 13.24 11.51
N ILE A 173 1.45 12.90 10.59
CA ILE A 173 0.33 13.77 10.21
C ILE A 173 -0.66 13.92 11.38
N LEU A 174 -0.99 12.83 12.09
CA LEU A 174 -1.87 12.86 13.27
C LEU A 174 -1.27 13.64 14.44
N LEU A 175 0.06 13.63 14.58
CA LEU A 175 0.82 14.41 15.56
C LEU A 175 1.14 15.85 15.08
N GLY A 176 0.48 16.32 14.01
CA GLY A 176 0.48 17.72 13.61
C GLY A 176 1.71 18.18 12.81
N ARG A 177 2.48 17.25 12.21
CA ARG A 177 3.65 17.47 11.33
C ARG A 177 4.87 18.19 11.92
N GLU A 178 4.72 18.98 12.98
CA GLU A 178 5.82 19.79 13.56
C GLU A 178 6.25 19.36 14.97
N GLN A 179 5.39 18.63 15.72
CA GLN A 179 5.56 18.45 17.17
C GLN A 179 5.81 17.00 17.62
N GLY A 180 5.62 16.01 16.74
CA GLY A 180 5.83 14.59 17.05
C GLY A 180 5.81 13.71 15.80
N GLY A 181 6.18 12.43 15.94
CA GLY A 181 6.19 11.45 14.85
C GLY A 181 7.33 11.59 13.84
N LEU A 182 8.35 12.42 14.12
CA LEU A 182 9.56 12.48 13.31
C LEU A 182 10.37 11.18 13.44
N LEU A 183 11.07 10.81 12.37
CA LEU A 183 11.96 9.65 12.34
C LEU A 183 13.21 9.90 13.20
N ASP A 184 13.63 8.90 13.95
CA ASP A 184 14.83 9.00 14.79
C ASP A 184 16.15 8.81 14.00
N ALA A 185 17.28 8.84 14.70
CA ALA A 185 18.61 8.72 14.09
C ALA A 185 18.92 7.33 13.47
N ALA A 186 18.12 6.30 13.75
CA ALA A 186 18.22 4.97 13.15
C ALA A 186 17.18 4.76 12.03
N GLU A 187 15.95 5.27 12.21
CA GLU A 187 14.87 5.18 11.22
C GLU A 187 15.10 6.09 10.01
N LEU A 188 15.64 7.29 10.20
CA LEU A 188 15.87 8.24 9.10
C LEU A 188 16.82 7.69 8.01
N PRO A 189 18.00 7.12 8.34
CA PRO A 189 18.85 6.45 7.34
C PRO A 189 18.21 5.21 6.68
N GLU A 190 17.15 4.63 7.25
CA GLU A 190 16.39 3.57 6.58
C GLU A 190 15.40 4.13 5.57
N ALA A 191 14.63 5.15 5.94
CA ALA A 191 13.71 5.83 5.04
C ALA A 191 14.45 6.42 3.82
N GLU A 192 15.61 7.06 4.02
CA GLU A 192 16.46 7.58 2.94
C GLU A 192 16.99 6.46 2.03
N ARG A 193 17.52 5.35 2.59
CA ARG A 193 17.96 4.18 1.80
C ARG A 193 16.82 3.57 0.99
N TRP A 194 15.63 3.46 1.57
CA TRP A 194 14.45 2.94 0.87
C TRP A 194 14.02 3.89 -0.25
N LEU A 195 13.93 5.20 -0.01
CA LEU A 195 13.58 6.20 -1.03
C LEU A 195 14.54 6.22 -2.24
N HIS A 196 15.82 5.91 -2.02
CA HIS A 196 16.82 5.78 -3.10
C HIS A 196 16.89 4.39 -3.74
N SER A 197 16.05 3.43 -3.32
CA SER A 197 16.01 2.08 -3.88
C SER A 197 15.24 2.02 -5.21
N PRO A 198 15.53 1.03 -6.10
CA PRO A 198 14.72 0.78 -7.27
C PRO A 198 13.27 0.35 -6.93
N ASP A 199 13.02 -0.11 -5.71
CA ASP A 199 11.68 -0.53 -5.28
C ASP A 199 10.82 0.63 -4.79
N ALA A 200 11.40 1.71 -4.27
CA ALA A 200 10.67 2.96 -4.06
C ALA A 200 10.21 3.58 -5.38
N ALA A 201 10.99 3.44 -6.46
CA ALA A 201 10.56 3.82 -7.81
C ALA A 201 9.46 2.89 -8.35
N ALA A 202 9.56 1.57 -8.13
CA ALA A 202 8.60 0.59 -8.64
C ALA A 202 7.27 0.54 -7.88
N LEU A 203 7.28 0.75 -6.56
CA LEU A 203 6.08 0.80 -5.70
C LEU A 203 5.55 2.23 -5.53
N GLY A 204 6.37 3.23 -5.87
CA GLY A 204 6.12 4.65 -5.65
C GLY A 204 6.02 5.03 -4.16
N TYR A 205 6.15 6.31 -3.87
CA TYR A 205 5.92 6.88 -2.56
C TYR A 205 5.02 8.11 -2.61
N ASP A 206 4.52 8.49 -1.44
CA ASP A 206 3.73 9.69 -1.21
C ASP A 206 4.66 10.91 -1.06
N ALA A 207 4.20 12.10 -1.47
CA ALA A 207 4.93 13.35 -1.24
C ALA A 207 5.09 13.63 0.27
N ASP A 208 4.13 13.21 1.10
CA ASP A 208 4.24 13.37 2.56
C ASP A 208 5.36 12.51 3.19
N LEU A 209 5.84 11.44 2.52
CA LEU A 209 7.03 10.70 2.98
C LEU A 209 8.32 11.49 2.76
N LEU A 210 8.43 12.24 1.65
CA LEU A 210 9.55 13.16 1.45
C LEU A 210 9.53 14.27 2.50
N ALA A 211 8.35 14.82 2.80
CA ALA A 211 8.19 15.87 3.80
C ALA A 211 8.57 15.38 5.23
N LEU A 212 8.15 14.16 5.62
CA LEU A 212 8.58 13.53 6.87
C LEU A 212 10.10 13.39 6.96
N VAL A 213 10.73 12.85 5.91
CA VAL A 213 12.20 12.64 5.87
C VAL A 213 12.95 13.98 5.95
N GLN A 214 12.51 14.99 5.20
CA GLN A 214 13.10 16.33 5.24
C GLN A 214 12.96 17.00 6.61
N SER A 215 11.77 16.96 7.23
CA SER A 215 11.54 17.49 8.57
C SER A 215 12.37 16.77 9.63
N SER A 216 12.46 15.43 9.56
CA SER A 216 13.24 14.62 10.50
C SER A 216 14.73 14.91 10.39
N ARG A 217 15.26 15.03 9.15
CA ARG A 217 16.65 15.44 8.86
C ARG A 217 16.94 16.84 9.43
N ALA A 218 16.07 17.81 9.19
CA ALA A 218 16.25 19.18 9.67
C ALA A 218 16.23 19.28 11.21
N ALA A 219 15.37 18.51 11.88
CA ALA A 219 15.29 18.43 13.33
C ALA A 219 16.52 17.74 13.95
N LEU A 220 16.98 16.63 13.37
CA LEU A 220 18.20 15.94 13.81
C LEU A 220 19.44 16.82 13.65
N ASP A 221 19.56 17.52 12.51
CA ASP A 221 20.66 18.47 12.27
C ASP A 221 20.59 19.67 13.23
N ALA A 222 19.39 20.12 13.63
CA ALA A 222 19.23 21.13 14.68
C ALA A 222 19.71 20.61 16.03
N HIS A 223 19.27 19.43 16.45
CA HIS A 223 19.71 18.81 17.69
C HIS A 223 21.24 18.58 17.74
N ILE A 224 21.86 18.21 16.61
CA ILE A 224 23.31 18.09 16.49
C ILE A 224 24.01 19.46 16.57
N ARG A 225 23.43 20.53 16.02
CA ARG A 225 23.96 21.90 16.19
C ARG A 225 23.87 22.36 17.65
N ASP A 226 22.76 22.08 18.33
CA ASP A 226 22.54 22.49 19.72
C ASP A 226 23.40 21.68 20.70
N ALA A 227 23.58 20.37 20.46
CA ALA A 227 24.53 19.55 21.23
C ALA A 227 26.00 20.00 21.03
N ARG A 228 26.33 20.63 19.88
CA ARG A 228 27.66 21.22 19.62
C ARG A 228 27.83 22.63 20.17
N SER A 229 26.74 23.41 20.29
CA SER A 229 26.76 24.75 20.88
C SER A 229 26.65 24.72 22.41
N TYR A 230 26.11 23.63 22.98
CA TYR A 230 26.04 23.36 24.40
C TYR A 230 27.44 23.27 25.03
N ARG A 231 27.88 24.38 25.62
CA ARG A 231 29.02 24.39 26.54
C ARG A 231 28.56 23.84 27.90
N PRO A 232 29.11 22.73 28.41
CA PRO A 232 28.74 22.23 29.73
C PRO A 232 29.09 23.27 30.80
N PRO A 233 28.28 23.39 31.88
CA PRO A 233 28.58 24.28 32.98
C PRO A 233 29.91 23.88 33.64
N PRO A 234 30.68 24.85 34.19
CA PRO A 234 31.96 24.56 34.82
C PRO A 234 31.76 23.62 36.03
N ALA A 235 32.64 22.63 36.17
CA ALA A 235 32.57 21.58 37.20
C ALA A 235 32.70 22.08 38.65
N THR A 236 32.84 23.40 38.86
CA THR A 236 32.95 24.07 40.15
C THR A 236 31.60 24.45 40.79
N THR A 237 30.47 23.98 40.27
CA THR A 237 29.17 24.02 40.98
C THR A 237 29.21 23.12 42.22
N ARG A 238 29.84 23.60 43.29
CA ARG A 238 29.65 23.08 44.64
C ARG A 238 28.20 23.35 45.05
N TYR A 239 27.37 22.32 45.02
CA TYR A 239 26.12 22.32 45.77
C TYR A 239 26.43 22.38 47.26
N VAL A 240 26.41 23.59 47.83
CA VAL A 240 26.54 23.79 49.27
C VAL A 240 25.24 23.35 49.92
N VAL A 241 25.26 22.16 50.51
CA VAL A 241 24.14 21.66 51.33
C VAL A 241 24.29 22.27 52.72
N GLU A 242 23.65 23.42 52.94
CA GLU A 242 23.55 24.01 54.28
C GLU A 242 22.59 23.18 55.14
N CYS A 243 23.15 22.20 55.86
CA CYS A 243 22.44 21.47 56.90
C CYS A 243 22.16 22.38 58.11
N GLY A 244 21.11 23.19 58.03
CA GLY A 244 20.59 23.99 59.15
C GLY A 244 20.21 23.09 60.33
N ALA A 245 20.96 23.19 61.42
CA ALA A 245 20.73 22.41 62.64
C ALA A 245 19.76 23.14 63.58
N ASP A 246 18.45 23.00 63.35
CA ASP A 246 17.42 23.47 64.28
C ASP A 246 17.51 22.71 65.62
N ALA A 247 18.17 23.31 66.61
CA ALA A 247 18.44 22.73 67.93
C ALA A 247 17.19 22.56 68.84
N SER A 248 15.99 22.59 68.26
CA SER A 248 14.70 22.58 68.95
C SER A 248 13.82 21.35 68.66
N THR A 249 14.13 20.58 67.61
CA THR A 249 13.27 19.45 67.16
C THR A 249 14.07 18.18 66.94
N GLY A 250 13.71 17.10 67.63
CA GLY A 250 14.47 15.84 67.61
C GLY A 250 14.50 15.13 66.25
N GLY A 251 15.68 15.06 65.64
CA GLY A 251 16.11 13.91 64.83
C GLY A 251 15.50 13.73 63.44
N ARG A 252 14.97 14.79 62.78
CA ARG A 252 14.55 14.73 61.37
C ARG A 252 15.03 15.93 60.55
N CYS A 253 16.17 15.77 59.87
CA CYS A 253 16.66 16.74 58.90
C CYS A 253 15.70 16.81 57.70
N THR A 254 15.16 18.00 57.40
CA THR A 254 14.40 18.25 56.17
C THR A 254 15.28 19.01 55.18
N CYS A 255 15.55 18.44 54.01
CA CYS A 255 16.38 19.09 52.99
C CYS A 255 15.66 20.32 52.41
N ARG A 256 16.04 21.51 52.88
CA ARG A 256 15.40 22.77 52.50
C ARG A 256 16.22 23.51 51.44
N SER A 257 15.82 23.30 50.18
CA SER A 257 16.35 23.93 48.96
C SER A 257 17.67 23.37 48.42
N ILE A 258 17.78 23.35 47.08
CA ILE A 258 19.03 23.16 46.33
C ILE A 258 19.40 24.52 45.75
N TRP A 259 20.58 25.05 46.09
CA TRP A 259 21.09 26.28 45.50
C TRP A 259 21.84 25.97 44.18
N SER A 260 21.22 26.33 43.06
CA SER A 260 21.92 26.53 41.79
C SER A 260 22.14 28.04 41.60
N GLY A 261 23.39 28.46 41.38
CA GLY A 261 23.71 29.87 41.21
C GLY A 261 23.10 30.44 39.92
N GLY A 262 22.19 31.40 40.04
CA GLY A 262 21.84 32.30 38.93
C GLY A 262 20.68 31.92 38.02
N THR A 263 19.55 31.43 38.53
CA THR A 263 18.18 31.85 38.14
C THR A 263 17.14 31.19 39.06
N LEU A 264 16.19 31.96 39.59
CA LEU A 264 15.15 31.45 40.48
C LEU A 264 13.90 31.03 39.69
N GLN A 265 13.74 29.74 39.40
CA GLN A 265 12.47 29.21 38.91
C GLN A 265 11.60 28.74 40.10
N PRO A 266 10.37 29.25 40.27
CA PRO A 266 9.42 28.69 41.22
C PRO A 266 8.90 27.33 40.73
N ARG A 267 8.66 26.39 41.66
CA ARG A 267 7.98 25.14 41.31
C ARG A 267 6.53 25.41 40.87
N PRO A 268 5.97 24.65 39.90
CA PRO A 268 4.52 24.52 39.79
C PRO A 268 3.95 23.90 41.09
N ARG A 269 2.64 24.12 41.32
CA ARG A 269 1.89 23.48 42.40
C ARG A 269 1.49 22.05 42.05
#